data_AF-A0A7X4J4C1-F1
#
_entry.id   AF-A0A7X4J4C1-F1
#
_cell.length_a   1.000
_cell.length_b   1.000
_cell.length_c   1.000
_cell.angle_alpha   90.00
_cell.angle_beta   90.00
_cell.angle_gamma   90.00
#
_symmetry.space_group_name_H-M   'P 1'
#
loop_
_entity.id
_entity.type
_entity.pdbx_description
1 polymer ?
#
loop_
_entity_poly.entity_id
_entity_poly.type
_entity_poly.pdbx_seq_one_letter_code
_entity_poly.pdbx_strand_id
1 'polypeptide(L)'
;MNHFYRLLLCASFIAFIAMVGFGVGTALAGGPPALMTAADSKAHAANNEGIEHYNQEHWDVALGHFQKAVEADPNSAEAHYNLALALDKTEKHKEAAMEFKKAQDLGKDNPDIQNSKILLGHVKMLKGDM
;
A
#
# COMPACT_ATOMS: atom_id res chain seq x y z
N MET A 1 -39.59 45.15 -8.24
CA MET A 1 -38.81 43.99 -8.74
C MET A 1 -37.60 43.84 -7.84
N ASN A 2 -37.37 42.83 -6.98
CA ASN A 2 -37.70 41.41 -7.01
C ASN A 2 -37.76 40.86 -5.56
N HIS A 3 -38.88 41.07 -4.86
CA HIS A 3 -39.14 40.50 -3.53
C HIS A 3 -39.92 39.16 -3.56
N PHE A 4 -40.09 38.54 -4.74
CA PHE A 4 -40.94 37.35 -4.93
C PHE A 4 -40.19 36.01 -5.09
N TYR A 5 -38.85 35.97 -5.11
CA TYR A 5 -38.10 34.72 -5.28
C TYR A 5 -37.68 34.02 -3.97
N ARG A 6 -38.15 34.52 -2.82
CA ARG A 6 -37.76 33.99 -1.49
C ARG A 6 -38.71 32.95 -0.90
N LEU A 7 -39.72 32.43 -1.62
CA LEU A 7 -40.75 31.63 -0.96
C LEU A 7 -41.29 30.38 -1.70
N LEU A 8 -40.60 29.79 -2.69
CA LEU A 8 -41.26 28.77 -3.53
C LEU A 8 -40.45 27.55 -4.00
N LEU A 9 -39.40 27.11 -3.30
CA LEU A 9 -38.79 25.79 -3.55
C LEU A 9 -38.36 25.12 -2.24
N CYS A 10 -39.31 24.99 -1.32
CA CYS A 10 -39.33 23.96 -0.28
C CYS A 10 -40.54 23.06 -0.59
N ALA A 11 -40.35 21.75 -0.39
CA ALA A 11 -41.34 20.68 -0.48
C ALA A 11 -41.60 20.07 -1.87
N SER A 12 -40.87 19.00 -2.17
CA SER A 12 -41.49 17.75 -2.61
C SER A 12 -40.56 16.56 -2.30
N PHE A 13 -40.75 16.04 -1.10
CA PHE A 13 -40.35 14.71 -0.64
C PHE A 13 -41.20 13.68 -1.40
N ILE A 14 -40.62 12.81 -2.23
CA ILE A 14 -41.17 11.45 -2.45
C ILE A 14 -39.98 10.49 -2.64
N ALA A 15 -39.86 9.59 -1.67
CA ALA A 15 -39.00 8.42 -1.69
C ALA A 15 -39.38 7.46 -2.83
N PHE A 16 -38.39 6.89 -3.51
CA PHE A 16 -38.61 5.68 -4.31
C PHE A 16 -37.86 4.52 -3.67
N ILE A 17 -38.68 3.60 -3.17
CA ILE A 17 -38.35 2.39 -2.44
C ILE A 17 -37.86 1.31 -3.41
N ALA A 18 -36.85 0.57 -2.94
CA ALA A 18 -36.50 -0.82 -3.22
C ALA A 18 -36.89 -1.46 -4.57
N MET A 19 -35.87 -1.87 -5.32
CA MET A 19 -35.92 -3.13 -6.07
C MET A 19 -34.97 -4.14 -5.43
N VAL A 20 -35.56 -5.03 -4.65
CA VAL A 20 -34.96 -6.33 -4.32
C VAL A 20 -35.19 -7.22 -5.53
N GLY A 21 -34.12 -7.51 -6.27
CA GLY A 21 -34.13 -8.38 -7.43
C GLY A 21 -33.17 -9.56 -7.26
N PHE A 22 -33.71 -10.63 -6.67
CA PHE A 22 -33.44 -12.04 -6.98
C PHE A 22 -32.00 -12.49 -7.28
N GLY A 23 -31.41 -13.21 -6.32
CA GLY A 23 -30.23 -14.03 -6.55
C GLY A 23 -30.54 -15.26 -7.40
N VAL A 24 -29.66 -15.53 -8.37
CA VAL A 24 -29.37 -16.88 -8.83
C VAL A 24 -27.85 -16.97 -8.93
N GLY A 25 -27.25 -17.80 -8.07
CA GLY A 25 -25.83 -18.05 -8.08
C GLY A 25 -25.43 -18.98 -9.22
N THR A 26 -24.31 -18.69 -9.86
CA THR A 26 -23.41 -19.70 -10.39
C THR A 26 -21.98 -19.22 -10.21
N ALA A 27 -21.17 -20.11 -9.64
CA ALA A 27 -19.74 -20.01 -9.43
C ALA A 27 -19.00 -19.48 -10.66
N LEU A 28 -17.92 -18.72 -10.42
CA LEU A 28 -16.57 -19.08 -10.85
C LEU A 28 -15.58 -18.31 -9.96
N ALA A 29 -14.79 -19.07 -9.21
CA ALA A 29 -13.52 -18.60 -8.67
C ALA A 29 -12.66 -18.14 -9.85
N GLY A 30 -12.60 -16.82 -10.02
CA GLY A 30 -11.91 -16.13 -11.09
C GLY A 30 -12.10 -14.66 -10.81
N GLY A 31 -11.33 -14.13 -9.85
CA GLY A 31 -11.18 -12.69 -9.71
C GLY A 31 -10.85 -12.09 -11.09
N PRO A 32 -11.26 -10.85 -11.37
CA PRO A 32 -10.99 -10.24 -12.67
C PRO A 32 -9.51 -10.45 -13.01
N PRO A 33 -9.16 -10.75 -14.27
CA PRO A 33 -7.75 -10.83 -14.65
C PRO A 33 -7.10 -9.60 -14.08
N ALA A 34 -6.07 -9.79 -13.25
CA ALA A 34 -5.36 -8.70 -12.58
C ALA A 34 -4.76 -7.84 -13.68
N LEU A 35 -5.57 -6.93 -14.21
CA LEU A 35 -5.14 -5.73 -14.89
C LEU A 35 -4.36 -5.03 -13.81
N MET A 36 -3.05 -5.29 -13.78
CA MET A 36 -2.03 -4.53 -13.07
C MET A 36 -2.58 -3.12 -12.92
N THR A 37 -3.08 -2.80 -11.74
CA THR A 37 -3.79 -1.53 -11.60
C THR A 37 -2.75 -0.44 -11.84
N ALA A 38 -3.19 0.73 -12.30
CA ALA A 38 -2.24 1.82 -12.52
C ALA A 38 -1.46 2.19 -11.22
N ALA A 39 -2.01 1.86 -10.06
CA ALA A 39 -1.33 1.94 -8.77
C ALA A 39 -0.18 0.93 -8.67
N ASP A 40 -0.44 -0.36 -8.99
CA ASP A 40 0.58 -1.42 -9.01
C ASP A 40 1.72 -1.05 -9.98
N SER A 41 1.41 -0.59 -11.19
CA SER A 41 2.43 -0.25 -12.18
C SER A 41 3.31 0.94 -11.77
N LYS A 42 2.73 1.96 -11.13
CA LYS A 42 3.48 3.10 -10.59
C LYS A 42 4.35 2.68 -9.41
N ALA A 43 3.82 1.84 -8.51
CA ALA A 43 4.56 1.32 -7.38
C ALA A 43 5.79 0.51 -7.84
N HIS A 44 5.60 -0.38 -8.82
CA HIS A 44 6.69 -1.16 -9.41
C HIS A 44 7.74 -0.28 -10.09
N ALA A 45 7.34 0.73 -10.86
CA ALA A 45 8.29 1.64 -11.50
C ALA A 45 9.15 2.39 -10.46
N ALA A 46 8.52 2.97 -9.44
CA ALA A 46 9.23 3.65 -8.36
C ALA A 46 10.14 2.69 -7.58
N ASN A 47 9.69 1.45 -7.34
CA ASN A 47 10.51 0.42 -6.67
C ASN A 47 11.75 0.07 -7.50
N ASN A 48 11.61 -0.08 -8.82
CA ASN A 48 12.74 -0.39 -9.70
C ASN A 48 13.77 0.75 -9.75
N GLU A 49 13.33 2.00 -9.83
CA GLU A 49 14.21 3.17 -9.74
C GLU A 49 14.93 3.21 -8.38
N GLY A 50 14.22 2.88 -7.29
CA GLY A 50 14.82 2.78 -5.96
C GLY A 50 15.90 1.71 -5.89
N ILE A 51 15.67 0.53 -6.50
CA ILE A 51 16.67 -0.55 -6.58
C ILE A 51 17.90 -0.11 -7.37
N GLU A 52 17.71 0.60 -8.49
CA GLU A 52 18.83 1.12 -9.28
C GLU A 52 19.70 2.08 -8.47
N HIS A 53 19.10 3.03 -7.76
CA HIS A 53 19.82 3.94 -6.87
C HIS A 53 20.45 3.24 -5.66
N TYR A 54 19.78 2.24 -5.10
CA TYR A 54 20.31 1.44 -3.99
C TYR A 54 21.57 0.68 -4.40
N ASN A 55 21.57 0.08 -5.60
CA ASN A 55 22.74 -0.63 -6.13
C ASN A 55 23.93 0.31 -6.42
N GLN A 56 23.66 1.60 -6.63
CA GLN A 56 24.67 2.64 -6.78
C GLN A 56 25.08 3.28 -5.44
N GLU A 57 24.59 2.75 -4.31
CA GLU A 57 24.82 3.29 -2.97
C GLU A 57 24.28 4.72 -2.74
N HIS A 58 23.38 5.18 -3.60
CA HIS A 58 22.69 6.45 -3.48
C HIS A 58 21.51 6.33 -2.49
N TRP A 59 21.81 6.01 -1.24
CA TRP A 59 20.83 5.58 -0.23
C TRP A 59 19.67 6.55 -0.02
N ASP A 60 19.95 7.85 0.08
CA ASP A 60 18.90 8.88 0.27
C ASP A 60 17.97 9.00 -0.94
N VAL A 61 18.51 8.80 -2.15
CA VAL A 61 17.72 8.83 -3.38
C VAL A 61 16.85 7.58 -3.44
N ALA A 62 17.44 6.41 -3.20
CA ALA A 62 16.74 5.13 -3.13
C ALA A 62 15.59 5.18 -2.11
N LEU A 63 15.83 5.75 -0.92
CA LEU A 63 14.84 5.95 0.12
C LEU A 63 13.62 6.72 -0.42
N GLY A 64 13.84 7.83 -1.14
CA GLY A 64 12.75 8.62 -1.72
C GLY A 64 11.95 7.87 -2.78
N HIS A 65 12.59 7.02 -3.59
CA HIS A 65 11.88 6.19 -4.57
C HIS A 65 11.08 5.06 -3.90
N PHE A 66 11.63 4.41 -2.87
CA PHE A 66 10.89 3.39 -2.12
C PHE A 66 9.71 3.97 -1.33
N GLN A 67 9.84 5.19 -0.79
CA GLN A 67 8.71 5.90 -0.18
C GLN A 67 7.58 6.11 -1.18
N LYS A 68 7.89 6.56 -2.40
CA LYS A 68 6.91 6.71 -3.49
C LYS A 68 6.27 5.37 -3.88
N ALA A 69 7.03 4.28 -3.85
CA ALA A 69 6.51 2.94 -4.12
C ALA A 69 5.47 2.53 -3.07
N VAL A 70 5.78 2.73 -1.77
CA VAL A 70 4.85 2.47 -0.66
C VAL A 70 3.63 3.40 -0.69
N GLU A 71 3.80 4.68 -1.08
CA GLU A 71 2.67 5.60 -1.24
C GLU A 71 1.73 5.18 -2.39
N ALA A 72 2.29 4.60 -3.46
CA ALA A 72 1.53 4.12 -4.60
C ALA A 72 0.82 2.79 -4.32
N ASP A 73 1.49 1.86 -3.63
CA ASP A 73 0.89 0.62 -3.13
C ASP A 73 1.32 0.35 -1.66
N PRO A 74 0.48 0.75 -0.69
CA PRO A 74 0.73 0.51 0.73
C PRO A 74 0.64 -0.96 1.15
N ASN A 75 0.22 -1.87 0.27
CA ASN A 75 0.12 -3.30 0.56
C ASN A 75 1.24 -4.11 -0.10
N SER A 76 2.18 -3.44 -0.80
CA SER A 76 3.33 -4.11 -1.38
C SER A 76 4.36 -4.49 -0.31
N ALA A 77 4.39 -5.77 0.03
CA ALA A 77 5.38 -6.32 0.97
C ALA A 77 6.83 -6.06 0.50
N GLU A 78 7.06 -6.10 -0.82
CA GLU A 78 8.36 -5.82 -1.43
C GLU A 78 8.78 -4.36 -1.28
N ALA A 79 7.86 -3.41 -1.54
CA ALA A 79 8.17 -1.99 -1.41
C ALA A 79 8.49 -1.62 0.06
N HIS A 80 7.75 -2.17 1.02
CA HIS A 80 8.06 -2.03 2.44
C HIS A 80 9.42 -2.63 2.81
N TYR A 81 9.76 -3.80 2.25
CA TYR A 81 11.04 -4.44 2.48
C TYR A 81 12.21 -3.60 1.95
N ASN A 82 12.10 -3.09 0.73
CA ASN A 82 13.14 -2.28 0.09
C ASN A 82 13.29 -0.91 0.78
N LEU A 83 12.17 -0.30 1.20
CA LEU A 83 12.19 0.90 2.02
C LEU A 83 12.97 0.67 3.33
N ALA A 84 12.72 -0.46 3.99
CA ALA A 84 13.40 -0.82 5.23
C ALA A 84 14.92 -1.01 5.03
N LEU A 85 15.35 -1.59 3.91
CA LEU A 85 16.77 -1.69 3.56
C LEU A 85 17.44 -0.32 3.39
N ALA A 86 16.79 0.61 2.69
CA ALA A 86 17.32 1.97 2.52
C ALA A 86 17.36 2.74 3.85
N LEU A 87 16.37 2.54 4.73
CA LEU A 87 16.37 3.09 6.08
C LEU A 87 17.52 2.52 6.92
N ASP A 88 17.79 1.22 6.82
CA ASP A 88 18.92 0.61 7.52
C ASP A 88 20.26 1.18 7.05
N LYS A 89 20.44 1.35 5.73
CA LYS A 89 21.63 1.99 5.14
C LYS A 89 21.81 3.45 5.53
N THR A 90 20.74 4.14 5.90
CA THR A 90 20.76 5.52 6.39
C THR A 90 20.71 5.62 7.92
N GLU A 91 21.05 4.52 8.62
CA GLU A 91 21.13 4.41 10.09
C GLU A 91 19.81 4.67 10.84
N LYS A 92 18.69 4.67 10.10
CA LYS A 92 17.33 4.85 10.62
C LYS A 92 16.75 3.52 11.09
N HIS A 93 17.49 2.81 11.94
CA HIS A 93 17.21 1.42 12.30
C HIS A 93 15.84 1.19 12.96
N LYS A 94 15.31 2.18 13.68
CA LYS A 94 13.96 2.12 14.28
C LYS A 94 12.87 2.15 13.21
N GLU A 95 12.98 3.05 12.25
CA GLU A 95 12.06 3.13 11.11
C GLU A 95 12.19 1.89 10.22
N ALA A 96 13.42 1.43 9.96
CA ALA A 96 13.68 0.19 9.24
C ALA A 96 12.95 -1.00 9.89
N ALA A 97 13.01 -1.13 11.22
CA ALA A 97 12.33 -2.21 11.93
C ALA A 97 10.79 -2.15 11.80
N MET A 98 10.20 -0.95 11.77
CA MET A 98 8.76 -0.79 11.54
C MET A 98 8.36 -1.21 10.13
N GLU A 99 9.13 -0.81 9.11
CA GLU A 99 8.84 -1.15 7.72
C GLU A 99 9.11 -2.63 7.42
N PHE A 100 10.17 -3.20 8.00
CA PHE A 100 10.43 -4.65 7.97
C PHE A 100 9.30 -5.45 8.60
N LYS A 101 8.71 -4.98 9.71
CA LYS A 101 7.54 -5.61 10.30
C LYS A 101 6.34 -5.58 9.37
N LYS A 102 6.06 -4.45 8.72
CA LYS A 102 4.97 -4.36 7.72
C LYS A 102 5.22 -5.31 6.54
N ALA A 103 6.44 -5.36 6.03
CA ALA A 103 6.82 -6.31 4.98
C ALA A 103 6.54 -7.76 5.41
N GLN A 104 6.93 -8.13 6.64
CA GLN A 104 6.62 -9.44 7.22
C GLN A 104 5.11 -9.72 7.32
N ASP A 105 4.33 -8.74 7.77
CA ASP A 105 2.89 -8.88 7.98
C ASP A 105 2.10 -8.98 6.66
N LEU A 106 2.58 -8.31 5.60
CA LEU A 106 1.99 -8.36 4.24
C LEU A 106 2.48 -9.59 3.47
N GLY A 107 3.77 -9.94 3.59
CA GLY A 107 4.42 -11.04 2.91
C GLY A 107 4.39 -12.36 3.68
N LYS A 108 3.29 -12.67 4.36
CA LYS A 108 3.16 -13.89 5.21
C LYS A 108 3.45 -15.18 4.45
N ASP A 109 3.05 -15.23 3.19
CA ASP A 109 3.24 -16.39 2.31
C ASP A 109 4.50 -16.29 1.44
N ASN A 110 5.29 -15.20 1.59
CA ASN A 110 6.53 -14.99 0.86
C ASN A 110 7.73 -15.49 1.69
N PRO A 111 8.34 -16.65 1.35
CA PRO A 111 9.44 -17.21 2.13
C PRO A 111 10.69 -16.34 2.10
N ASP A 112 10.93 -15.54 1.06
CA ASP A 112 12.09 -14.66 0.97
C ASP A 112 12.00 -13.55 2.03
N ILE A 113 10.80 -13.01 2.24
CA ILE A 113 10.53 -12.02 3.29
C ILE A 113 10.58 -12.68 4.66
N GLN A 114 9.89 -13.82 4.86
CA GLN A 114 9.81 -14.47 6.18
C GLN A 114 11.17 -14.97 6.68
N ASN A 115 12.05 -15.41 5.78
CA ASN A 115 13.37 -15.94 6.13
C ASN A 115 14.49 -14.90 6.05
N SER A 116 14.18 -13.64 5.72
CA SER A 116 15.19 -12.59 5.62
C SER A 116 15.83 -12.32 6.99
N LYS A 117 17.13 -12.62 7.10
CA LYS A 117 17.87 -12.48 8.36
C LYS A 117 17.93 -11.03 8.85
N ILE A 118 18.09 -10.07 7.94
CA ILE A 118 18.13 -8.65 8.28
C ILE A 118 16.78 -8.20 8.85
N LEU A 119 15.69 -8.52 8.16
CA LEU A 119 14.33 -8.25 8.63
C LEU A 119 14.10 -8.85 10.02
N LEU A 120 14.41 -10.14 10.19
CA LEU A 120 14.21 -10.84 11.46
C LEU A 120 15.03 -10.19 12.59
N GLY A 121 16.27 -9.80 12.32
CA GLY A 121 17.12 -9.09 13.28
C GLY A 121 16.47 -7.79 13.76
N HIS A 122 16.04 -6.93 12.83
CA HIS A 122 15.38 -5.66 13.17
C HIS A 122 14.05 -5.85 13.89
N VAL A 123 13.21 -6.79 13.43
CA VAL A 123 11.91 -7.07 14.05
C VAL A 123 12.08 -7.64 15.47
N LYS A 124 13.11 -8.47 15.70
CA LYS A 124 13.44 -8.99 17.03
C LYS A 124 13.86 -7.86 17.98
N MET A 125 14.71 -6.94 17.51
CA MET A 125 15.09 -5.74 18.27
C MET A 125 13.88 -4.85 18.60
N LEU A 126 12.91 -4.73 17.69
CA LEU A 126 11.67 -3.98 17.94
C LEU A 126 10.82 -4.61 19.05
N LYS A 127 10.81 -5.94 19.16
CA LYS A 127 10.07 -6.69 20.20
C LYS A 127 10.78 -6.67 21.56
N GLY A 128 12.05 -6.25 21.61
CA GLY A 128 12.86 -6.27 22.82
C GLY A 128 13.40 -7.66 23.18
N ASP A 129 13.31 -8.62 22.27
CA ASP A 129 13.79 -9.98 22.48
C ASP A 129 15.27 -10.05 22.06
N MET A 130 16.22 -10.05 23.01
CA MET A 130 17.65 -10.26 22.72
C MET A 130 18.06 -11.70 23.01
#